data_AF-X7E4X1-F1
#
_entry.id   AF-X7E4X1-F1
#
_cell.length_a   1.000
_cell.length_b   1.000
_cell.length_c   1.000
_cell.angle_alpha   90.00
_cell.angle_beta   90.00
_cell.angle_gamma   90.00
#
_symmetry.space_group_name_H-M   'P 1'
#
loop_
_entity.id
_entity.type
_entity.pdbx_description
1 polymer ?
#
loop_
_entity_poly.entity_id
_entity_poly.type
_entity_poly.pdbx_seq_one_letter_code
_entity_poly.pdbx_strand_id
1 'polypeptide(L)'
;MAACGQTLTVRESAGSLENFLGVRNRPATQFGIVQSDVLEYFQTYSANDPAIARAIQGVRIAFPLYNEEVHLLARRDIATTADLDGMRVAVGVADSGTFLTASLLMDLLGVTPAETLTIGPDASLEQLLAGEIDAFFYVAGAPTAIFETEAISAEDFHLVEITDEVLASVYLPTEIPAGTYPFQDEEVEVVAVKAVLMTYDYNPARNRYHADSCKAVSDVSNLILTQFDTLRANGHPKWQRVDLNEIPPGWDIGTCVNVGLAPNYPLACSRPMETEMGPENPANSIYRARICETIGC
;
A
#
# COMPACT_ATOMS: atom_id res chain seq x y z
N MET A 1 14.79 -8.70 -12.95
CA MET A 1 13.75 -9.59 -13.52
C MET A 1 14.27 -10.40 -14.71
N ALA A 2 14.06 -9.99 -15.96
CA ALA A 2 14.31 -10.84 -17.15
C ALA A 2 15.74 -11.40 -17.27
N ALA A 3 16.77 -10.61 -16.93
CA ALA A 3 18.16 -11.05 -16.91
C ALA A 3 18.45 -12.20 -15.91
N CYS A 4 17.57 -12.45 -14.96
CA CYS A 4 17.69 -13.51 -13.94
C CYS A 4 16.63 -14.61 -14.12
N GLY A 5 16.11 -14.77 -15.35
CA GLY A 5 15.09 -15.77 -15.68
C GLY A 5 13.70 -15.50 -15.10
N GLN A 6 13.49 -14.36 -14.42
CA GLN A 6 12.23 -14.04 -13.76
C GLN A 6 11.30 -13.28 -14.69
N THR A 7 10.08 -13.78 -14.86
CA THR A 7 8.97 -13.09 -15.52
C THR A 7 8.05 -12.47 -14.47
N LEU A 8 7.77 -11.17 -14.58
CA LEU A 8 6.76 -10.50 -13.77
C LEU A 8 5.51 -10.24 -14.62
N THR A 9 4.35 -10.63 -14.12
CA THR A 9 3.06 -10.26 -14.70
C THR A 9 2.35 -9.36 -13.71
N VAL A 10 2.26 -8.07 -14.01
CA VAL A 10 1.41 -7.14 -13.28
C VAL A 10 -0.05 -7.42 -13.67
N ARG A 11 -0.95 -7.33 -12.70
CA ARG A 11 -2.40 -7.41 -12.91
C ARG A 11 -3.03 -6.22 -12.21
N GLU A 12 -3.70 -5.38 -12.98
CA GLU A 12 -4.56 -4.33 -12.43
C GLU A 12 -5.69 -4.96 -11.60
N SER A 13 -6.16 -4.22 -10.59
CA SER A 13 -7.18 -4.65 -9.65
C SER A 13 -7.92 -3.43 -9.09
N ALA A 14 -9.05 -3.65 -8.42
CA ALA A 14 -9.76 -2.61 -7.67
C ALA A 14 -8.99 -2.07 -6.45
N GLY A 15 -7.95 -2.78 -5.97
CA GLY A 15 -7.08 -2.33 -4.88
C GLY A 15 -6.82 -3.38 -3.80
N SER A 16 -6.61 -2.94 -2.57
CA SER A 16 -6.08 -3.73 -1.45
C SER A 16 -6.84 -5.03 -1.17
N LEU A 17 -8.18 -5.01 -1.07
CA LEU A 17 -8.93 -6.23 -0.77
C LEU A 17 -8.96 -7.20 -1.97
N GLU A 18 -9.08 -6.69 -3.20
CA GLU A 18 -8.92 -7.52 -4.38
C GLU A 18 -7.52 -8.18 -4.46
N ASN A 19 -6.46 -7.45 -4.09
CA ASN A 19 -5.08 -7.95 -4.06
C ASN A 19 -4.87 -8.99 -2.96
N PHE A 20 -5.43 -8.76 -1.77
CA PHE A 20 -5.43 -9.70 -0.65
C PHE A 20 -6.06 -11.04 -1.05
N LEU A 21 -7.28 -11.00 -1.61
CA LEU A 21 -7.97 -12.18 -2.12
C LEU A 21 -7.24 -12.82 -3.30
N GLY A 22 -6.56 -12.00 -4.11
CA GLY A 22 -5.72 -12.40 -5.22
C GLY A 22 -4.59 -13.34 -4.80
N VAL A 23 -3.71 -12.89 -3.92
CA VAL A 23 -2.56 -13.66 -3.42
C VAL A 23 -2.99 -14.99 -2.77
N ARG A 24 -4.13 -14.96 -2.06
CA ARG A 24 -4.66 -16.12 -1.36
C ARG A 24 -5.28 -17.16 -2.29
N ASN A 25 -6.10 -16.74 -3.26
CA ASN A 25 -7.02 -17.63 -3.98
C ASN A 25 -6.67 -17.81 -5.46
N ARG A 26 -5.95 -16.86 -6.10
CA ARG A 26 -5.61 -16.96 -7.53
C ARG A 26 -4.28 -17.72 -7.72
N PRO A 27 -4.25 -18.76 -8.58
CA PRO A 27 -2.99 -19.37 -8.99
C PRO A 27 -2.05 -18.34 -9.64
N ALA A 28 -0.74 -18.51 -9.42
CA ALA A 28 0.31 -17.64 -9.98
C ALA A 28 0.15 -16.14 -9.64
N THR A 29 -0.32 -15.86 -8.41
CA THR A 29 -0.35 -14.52 -7.80
C THR A 29 0.43 -14.60 -6.49
N GLN A 30 1.75 -14.43 -6.54
CA GLN A 30 2.64 -14.58 -5.36
C GLN A 30 2.72 -13.32 -4.49
N PHE A 31 2.32 -12.17 -5.04
CA PHE A 31 2.40 -10.88 -4.38
C PHE A 31 1.17 -10.02 -4.69
N GLY A 32 0.87 -9.08 -3.81
CA GLY A 32 -0.13 -8.03 -4.00
C GLY A 32 0.24 -6.82 -3.16
N ILE A 33 0.02 -5.61 -3.68
CA ILE A 33 0.15 -4.39 -2.88
C ILE A 33 -1.15 -4.19 -2.12
N VAL A 34 -1.06 -4.03 -0.81
CA VAL A 34 -2.19 -3.81 0.10
C VAL A 34 -1.81 -2.74 1.13
N GLN A 35 -2.80 -2.08 1.70
CA GLN A 35 -2.59 -1.14 2.79
C GLN A 35 -2.60 -1.83 4.16
N SER A 36 -1.92 -1.24 5.13
CA SER A 36 -1.78 -1.78 6.48
C SER A 36 -3.09 -1.81 7.26
N ASP A 37 -3.98 -0.84 7.05
CA ASP A 37 -5.30 -0.77 7.68
C ASP A 37 -6.23 -1.91 7.22
N VAL A 38 -6.17 -2.31 5.95
CA VAL A 38 -6.88 -3.48 5.40
C VAL A 38 -6.43 -4.77 6.08
N LEU A 39 -5.14 -4.87 6.36
CA LEU A 39 -4.57 -5.99 7.10
C LEU A 39 -4.97 -5.95 8.60
N GLU A 40 -4.91 -4.78 9.24
CA GLU A 40 -5.28 -4.56 10.63
C GLU A 40 -6.78 -4.79 10.90
N TYR A 41 -7.65 -4.32 9.99
CA TYR A 41 -9.08 -4.62 9.98
C TYR A 41 -9.30 -6.13 10.09
N PHE A 42 -8.66 -6.91 9.21
CA PHE A 42 -8.80 -8.35 9.27
C PHE A 42 -8.22 -8.97 10.55
N GLN A 43 -7.13 -8.46 11.10
CA GLN A 43 -6.63 -8.93 12.39
C GLN A 43 -7.64 -8.68 13.52
N THR A 44 -8.19 -7.47 13.60
CA THR A 44 -9.17 -7.03 14.61
C THR A 44 -10.42 -7.91 14.60
N TYR A 45 -11.00 -8.17 13.42
CA TYR A 45 -12.21 -9.01 13.33
C TYR A 45 -11.92 -10.53 13.39
N SER A 46 -10.68 -10.98 13.14
CA SER A 46 -10.33 -12.41 13.16
C SER A 46 -10.62 -13.12 14.48
N ALA A 47 -10.53 -12.42 15.62
CA ALA A 47 -10.82 -13.00 16.93
C ALA A 47 -12.29 -13.41 17.09
N ASN A 48 -13.20 -12.74 16.37
CA ASN A 48 -14.66 -12.89 16.50
C ASN A 48 -15.30 -13.57 15.28
N ASP A 49 -14.64 -13.56 14.11
CA ASP A 49 -15.12 -14.23 12.89
C ASP A 49 -14.14 -15.34 12.41
N PRO A 50 -14.53 -16.63 12.55
CA PRO A 50 -13.75 -17.76 12.05
C PRO A 50 -13.52 -17.79 10.53
N ALA A 51 -14.35 -17.10 9.73
CA ALA A 51 -14.13 -16.95 8.29
C ALA A 51 -12.98 -15.96 8.03
N ILE A 52 -12.95 -14.82 8.73
CA ILE A 52 -11.85 -13.85 8.66
C ILE A 52 -10.55 -14.46 9.21
N ALA A 53 -10.58 -15.15 10.36
CA ALA A 53 -9.42 -15.87 10.88
C ALA A 53 -8.84 -16.86 9.85
N ARG A 54 -9.71 -17.59 9.15
CA ARG A 54 -9.30 -18.48 8.06
C ARG A 54 -8.77 -17.70 6.86
N ALA A 55 -9.29 -16.50 6.56
CA ALA A 55 -8.91 -15.66 5.42
C ALA A 55 -7.50 -15.05 5.58
N ILE A 56 -7.10 -14.64 6.79
CA ILE A 56 -5.72 -14.18 7.06
C ILE A 56 -4.72 -15.32 7.29
N GLN A 57 -5.19 -16.56 7.49
CA GLN A 57 -4.28 -17.69 7.70
C GLN A 57 -3.34 -17.87 6.51
N GLY A 58 -2.03 -17.74 6.77
CA GLY A 58 -0.97 -17.86 5.76
C GLY A 58 -0.59 -16.54 5.08
N VAL A 59 -1.22 -15.42 5.40
CA VAL A 59 -0.81 -14.10 4.91
C VAL A 59 0.48 -13.66 5.59
N ARG A 60 1.38 -13.04 4.82
CA ARG A 60 2.72 -12.60 5.23
C ARG A 60 3.06 -11.28 4.56
N ILE A 61 3.98 -10.52 5.15
CA ILE A 61 4.61 -9.37 4.49
C ILE A 61 5.87 -9.84 3.76
N ALA A 62 6.15 -9.24 2.60
CA ALA A 62 7.45 -9.33 1.95
C ALA A 62 8.29 -8.11 2.28
N PHE A 63 7.76 -6.92 2.00
CA PHE A 63 8.40 -5.65 2.35
C PHE A 63 7.34 -4.62 2.71
N PRO A 64 7.59 -3.72 3.68
CA PRO A 64 6.92 -2.44 3.66
C PRO A 64 7.33 -1.67 2.40
N LEU A 65 6.42 -0.85 1.90
CA LEU A 65 6.66 0.02 0.76
C LEU A 65 6.58 1.47 1.26
N TYR A 66 5.78 2.30 0.58
CA TYR A 66 5.64 3.72 0.83
C TYR A 66 4.36 4.03 1.62
N ASN A 67 4.25 5.27 2.08
CA ASN A 67 2.99 5.79 2.60
C ASN A 67 2.10 6.26 1.44
N GLU A 68 0.81 6.01 1.57
CA GLU A 68 -0.24 6.51 0.68
C GLU A 68 -1.04 7.55 1.44
N GLU A 69 -0.97 8.80 0.97
CA GLU A 69 -1.69 9.92 1.54
C GLU A 69 -3.19 9.78 1.24
N VAL A 70 -4.02 10.05 2.26
CA VAL A 70 -5.46 10.13 2.09
C VAL A 70 -5.79 11.50 1.50
N HIS A 71 -6.18 11.52 0.24
CA HIS A 71 -6.66 12.72 -0.42
C HIS A 71 -8.19 12.78 -0.26
N LEU A 72 -8.70 13.91 0.23
CA LEU A 72 -10.13 14.23 0.24
C LEU A 72 -10.32 15.48 -0.62
N LEU A 73 -10.63 15.31 -1.91
CA LEU A 73 -10.91 16.43 -2.81
C LEU A 73 -12.39 16.81 -2.68
N ALA A 74 -12.68 18.06 -2.35
CA ALA A 74 -14.03 18.54 -2.08
C ALA A 74 -14.30 19.93 -2.70
N ARG A 75 -15.57 20.30 -2.80
CA ARG A 75 -16.00 21.68 -3.06
C ARG A 75 -15.55 22.60 -1.90
N ARG A 76 -15.22 23.87 -2.20
CA ARG A 76 -14.68 24.85 -1.23
C ARG A 76 -15.58 25.17 -0.02
N ASP A 77 -16.86 24.84 -0.06
CA ASP A 77 -17.80 24.97 1.07
C ASP A 77 -17.72 23.82 2.08
N ILE A 78 -17.02 22.73 1.76
CA ILE A 78 -16.64 21.65 2.70
C ILE A 78 -15.23 21.97 3.20
N ALA A 79 -15.12 22.57 4.38
CA ALA A 79 -13.84 23.02 4.93
C ALA A 79 -13.14 21.96 5.78
N THR A 80 -13.89 21.04 6.38
CA THR A 80 -13.43 20.02 7.32
C THR A 80 -14.05 18.65 7.01
N THR A 81 -13.48 17.59 7.56
CA THR A 81 -14.06 16.23 7.46
C THR A 81 -15.46 16.14 8.09
N ALA A 82 -15.79 16.99 9.07
CA ALA A 82 -17.12 17.06 9.67
C ALA A 82 -18.18 17.65 8.71
N ASP A 83 -17.78 18.51 7.76
CA ASP A 83 -18.70 19.09 6.77
C ASP A 83 -19.15 18.08 5.70
N LEU A 84 -18.65 16.84 5.73
CA LEU A 84 -19.15 15.73 4.93
C LEU A 84 -20.50 15.18 5.43
N ASP A 85 -20.93 15.53 6.65
CA ASP A 85 -22.25 15.14 7.18
C ASP A 85 -23.37 15.62 6.25
N GLY A 86 -24.19 14.68 5.79
CA GLY A 86 -25.29 14.98 4.86
C GLY A 86 -24.88 15.28 3.41
N MET A 87 -23.60 15.12 3.04
CA MET A 87 -23.11 15.31 1.66
C MET A 87 -23.17 14.03 0.82
N ARG A 88 -22.96 14.14 -0.50
CA ARG A 88 -22.73 13.01 -1.40
C ARG A 88 -21.22 12.80 -1.55
N VAL A 89 -20.72 11.67 -1.05
CA VAL A 89 -19.27 11.42 -0.98
C VAL A 89 -18.91 10.14 -1.72
N ALA A 90 -18.05 10.23 -2.72
CA ALA A 90 -17.50 9.02 -3.35
C ALA A 90 -16.32 8.47 -2.52
N VAL A 91 -16.39 7.18 -2.21
CA VAL A 91 -15.47 6.50 -1.28
C VAL A 91 -14.50 5.54 -1.99
N GLY A 92 -14.50 5.50 -3.32
CA GLY A 92 -13.77 4.50 -4.09
C GLY A 92 -14.60 3.24 -4.37
N VAL A 93 -14.14 2.41 -5.30
CA VAL A 93 -14.84 1.17 -5.70
C VAL A 93 -14.99 0.23 -4.50
N ALA A 94 -16.09 -0.51 -4.41
CA ALA A 94 -16.21 -1.60 -3.44
C ALA A 94 -15.00 -2.57 -3.54
N ASP A 95 -14.53 -3.06 -2.41
CA ASP A 95 -13.30 -3.87 -2.27
C ASP A 95 -11.99 -3.17 -2.71
N SER A 96 -12.00 -1.85 -2.91
CA SER A 96 -10.78 -1.05 -3.05
C SER A 96 -10.11 -0.75 -1.71
N GLY A 97 -8.86 -0.30 -1.78
CA GLY A 97 -8.15 0.24 -0.62
C GLY A 97 -8.82 1.49 -0.05
N THR A 98 -8.97 2.50 -0.91
CA THR A 98 -9.70 3.75 -0.66
C THR A 98 -11.04 3.52 0.03
N PHE A 99 -11.83 2.54 -0.41
CA PHE A 99 -13.13 2.22 0.19
C PHE A 99 -13.01 1.87 1.67
N LEU A 100 -12.09 0.98 2.03
CA LEU A 100 -11.94 0.59 3.44
C LEU A 100 -11.35 1.73 4.27
N THR A 101 -10.30 2.40 3.78
CA THR A 101 -9.67 3.53 4.49
C THR A 101 -10.66 4.66 4.71
N ALA A 102 -11.45 5.03 3.70
CA ALA A 102 -12.47 6.09 3.78
C ALA A 102 -13.63 5.71 4.72
N SER A 103 -14.12 4.47 4.67
CA SER A 103 -15.13 3.99 5.61
C SER A 103 -14.62 4.01 7.05
N LEU A 104 -13.41 3.51 7.31
CA LEU A 104 -12.81 3.51 8.65
C LEU A 104 -12.55 4.94 9.16
N LEU A 105 -12.11 5.85 8.29
CA LEU A 105 -11.97 7.27 8.59
C LEU A 105 -13.29 7.89 9.07
N MET A 106 -14.36 7.71 8.29
CA MET A 106 -15.68 8.27 8.63
C MET A 106 -16.25 7.63 9.91
N ASP A 107 -16.10 6.31 10.08
CA ASP A 107 -16.51 5.60 11.31
C ASP A 107 -15.75 6.10 12.56
N LEU A 108 -14.45 6.35 12.46
CA LEU A 108 -13.62 6.87 13.56
C LEU A 108 -13.96 8.32 13.93
N LEU A 109 -14.28 9.15 12.93
CA LEU A 109 -14.70 10.54 13.11
C LEU A 109 -16.18 10.68 13.50
N GLY A 110 -16.99 9.62 13.35
CA GLY A 110 -18.44 9.66 13.57
C GLY A 110 -19.23 10.38 12.45
N VAL A 111 -18.63 10.52 11.27
CA VAL A 111 -19.16 11.28 10.12
C VAL A 111 -20.08 10.39 9.27
N THR A 112 -21.24 10.90 8.87
CA THR A 112 -22.25 10.18 8.10
C THR A 112 -22.73 11.02 6.89
N PRO A 113 -22.18 10.78 5.69
CA PRO A 113 -22.70 11.35 4.44
C PRO A 113 -24.17 10.97 4.21
N ALA A 114 -24.92 11.83 3.49
CA ALA A 114 -26.28 11.49 3.05
C ALA A 114 -26.28 10.36 2.01
N GLU A 115 -25.23 10.30 1.19
CA GLU A 115 -25.03 9.27 0.18
C GLU A 115 -23.55 8.92 0.05
N THR A 116 -23.22 7.62 0.02
CA THR A 116 -21.87 7.12 -0.25
C THR A 116 -21.83 6.41 -1.60
N LEU A 117 -20.96 6.86 -2.49
CA LEU A 117 -20.85 6.33 -3.86
C LEU A 117 -19.61 5.45 -4.01
N THR A 118 -19.81 4.21 -4.45
CA THR A 118 -18.74 3.20 -4.60
C THR A 118 -18.15 3.17 -6.02
N ILE A 119 -17.69 4.34 -6.49
CA ILE A 119 -17.21 4.58 -7.85
C ILE A 119 -15.68 4.76 -7.91
N GLY A 120 -15.10 4.54 -9.10
CA GLY A 120 -13.65 4.66 -9.32
C GLY A 120 -13.18 6.12 -9.39
N PRO A 121 -11.88 6.39 -9.15
CA PRO A 121 -11.37 7.75 -8.94
C PRO A 121 -11.63 8.68 -10.13
N ASP A 122 -11.44 8.22 -11.37
CA ASP A 122 -11.71 9.02 -12.58
C ASP A 122 -13.19 9.47 -12.66
N ALA A 123 -14.11 8.56 -12.33
CA ALA A 123 -15.54 8.84 -12.30
C ALA A 123 -15.93 9.72 -11.11
N SER A 124 -15.26 9.59 -9.96
CA SER A 124 -15.41 10.51 -8.83
C SER A 124 -15.02 11.93 -9.21
N LEU A 125 -13.90 12.11 -9.92
CA LEU A 125 -13.47 13.43 -10.39
C LEU A 125 -14.45 14.00 -11.42
N GLU A 126 -14.88 13.23 -12.41
CA GLU A 126 -15.89 13.65 -13.38
C GLU A 126 -17.20 14.11 -12.69
N GLN A 127 -17.70 13.32 -11.74
CA GLN A 127 -18.91 13.65 -10.99
C GLN A 127 -18.75 14.84 -10.03
N LEU A 128 -17.56 15.04 -9.43
CA LEU A 128 -17.28 16.19 -8.58
C LEU A 128 -17.27 17.48 -9.41
N LEU A 129 -16.61 17.47 -10.57
CA LEU A 129 -16.58 18.60 -11.50
C LEU A 129 -17.97 18.90 -12.10
N ALA A 130 -18.83 17.89 -12.24
CA ALA A 130 -20.23 18.04 -12.66
C ALA A 130 -21.19 18.48 -11.53
N GLY A 131 -20.74 18.49 -10.26
CA GLY A 131 -21.60 18.74 -9.09
C GLY A 131 -22.57 17.59 -8.75
N GLU A 132 -22.33 16.39 -9.30
CA GLU A 132 -23.09 15.16 -9.03
C GLU A 132 -22.69 14.52 -7.68
N ILE A 133 -21.47 14.79 -7.21
CA ILE A 133 -21.02 14.56 -5.83
C ILE A 133 -20.41 15.84 -5.23
N ASP A 134 -20.17 15.86 -3.92
CA ASP A 134 -19.68 17.03 -3.19
C ASP A 134 -18.21 16.89 -2.75
N ALA A 135 -17.77 15.66 -2.51
CA ALA A 135 -16.38 15.31 -2.23
C ALA A 135 -16.06 13.87 -2.67
N PHE A 136 -14.78 13.54 -2.80
CA PHE A 136 -14.33 12.15 -2.88
C PHE A 136 -13.01 11.86 -2.18
N PHE A 137 -12.91 10.66 -1.65
CA PHE A 137 -11.67 10.10 -1.14
C PHE A 137 -10.86 9.41 -2.24
N TYR A 138 -9.55 9.56 -2.19
CA TYR A 138 -8.60 8.76 -2.95
C TYR A 138 -7.31 8.53 -2.15
N VAL A 139 -6.99 7.26 -1.89
CA VAL A 139 -5.82 6.90 -1.09
C VAL A 139 -4.75 6.37 -2.03
N ALA A 140 -3.67 7.15 -2.19
CA ALA A 140 -2.59 6.86 -3.12
C ALA A 140 -1.31 7.61 -2.70
N GLY A 141 -0.16 7.12 -3.15
CA GLY A 141 1.10 7.80 -2.91
C GLY A 141 1.24 9.06 -3.77
N ALA A 142 1.18 10.25 -3.17
CA ALA A 142 1.40 11.54 -3.83
C ALA A 142 2.83 11.69 -4.43
N PRO A 143 3.00 12.36 -5.59
CA PRO A 143 1.93 12.88 -6.46
C PRO A 143 1.20 11.76 -7.21
N THR A 144 -0.07 11.99 -7.56
CA THR A 144 -0.86 11.07 -8.40
C THR A 144 -1.52 11.78 -9.58
N ALA A 145 -1.46 11.13 -10.75
CA ALA A 145 -1.79 11.72 -12.04
C ALA A 145 -3.24 12.21 -12.19
N ILE A 146 -4.19 11.69 -11.41
CA ILE A 146 -5.58 12.17 -11.44
C ILE A 146 -5.71 13.64 -11.00
N PHE A 147 -4.79 14.11 -10.16
CA PHE A 147 -4.76 15.50 -9.68
C PHE A 147 -3.78 16.38 -10.49
N GLU A 148 -3.05 15.82 -11.45
CA GLU A 148 -2.14 16.55 -12.37
C GLU A 148 -2.91 17.14 -13.56
N THR A 149 -3.95 17.93 -13.30
CA THR A 149 -4.84 18.49 -14.33
C THR A 149 -5.32 19.90 -14.03
N GLU A 150 -5.39 20.74 -15.08
CA GLU A 150 -5.98 22.09 -15.06
C GLU A 150 -7.52 22.08 -14.94
N ALA A 151 -8.14 20.90 -14.96
CA ALA A 151 -9.60 20.78 -14.83
C ALA A 151 -10.11 21.02 -13.40
N ILE A 152 -9.23 20.93 -12.39
CA ILE A 152 -9.57 21.22 -11.00
C ILE A 152 -9.28 22.71 -10.74
N SER A 153 -10.35 23.50 -10.61
CA SER A 153 -10.26 24.92 -10.30
C SER A 153 -9.95 25.13 -8.81
N ALA A 154 -8.88 25.85 -8.49
CA ALA A 154 -8.54 26.23 -7.12
C ALA A 154 -9.57 27.20 -6.48
N GLU A 155 -10.38 27.89 -7.30
CA GLU A 155 -11.48 28.74 -6.81
C GLU A 155 -12.69 27.92 -6.33
N ASP A 156 -12.87 26.71 -6.87
CA ASP A 156 -14.06 25.87 -6.66
C ASP A 156 -13.80 24.64 -5.78
N PHE A 157 -12.57 24.10 -5.81
CA PHE A 157 -12.18 22.85 -5.15
C PHE A 157 -10.90 22.98 -4.33
N HIS A 158 -10.72 22.07 -3.37
CA HIS A 158 -9.48 21.92 -2.59
C HIS A 158 -9.33 20.53 -1.96
N LEU A 159 -8.13 20.19 -1.53
CA LEU A 159 -7.90 19.08 -0.61
C LEU A 159 -8.26 19.53 0.81
N VAL A 160 -9.12 18.77 1.48
CA VAL A 160 -9.52 19.01 2.87
C VAL A 160 -8.46 18.46 3.81
N GLU A 161 -8.10 19.24 4.84
CA GLU A 161 -7.17 18.82 5.89
C GLU A 161 -7.72 17.65 6.71
N ILE A 162 -6.84 16.72 7.11
CA ILE A 162 -7.19 15.54 7.91
C ILE A 162 -6.21 15.42 9.08
N THR A 163 -6.51 16.12 10.17
CA THR A 163 -5.60 16.37 11.31
C THR A 163 -6.13 15.89 12.67
N ASP A 164 -7.22 15.13 12.70
CA ASP A 164 -7.88 14.69 13.94
C ASP A 164 -7.01 13.74 14.80
N GLU A 165 -7.00 13.97 16.12
CA GLU A 165 -6.18 13.20 17.08
C GLU A 165 -6.55 11.71 17.14
N VAL A 166 -7.81 11.33 16.90
CA VAL A 166 -8.25 9.93 16.83
C VAL A 166 -7.57 9.25 15.64
N LEU A 167 -7.52 9.93 14.50
CA LEU A 167 -6.89 9.41 13.28
C LEU A 167 -5.38 9.32 13.43
N ALA A 168 -4.74 10.30 14.07
CA ALA A 168 -3.31 10.29 14.37
C ALA A 168 -2.87 9.13 15.29
N SER A 169 -3.82 8.43 15.93
CA SER A 169 -3.55 7.21 16.72
C SER A 169 -3.55 5.90 15.90
N VAL A 170 -4.07 5.93 14.67
CA VAL A 170 -4.25 4.78 13.77
C VAL A 170 -3.43 4.93 12.48
N TYR A 171 -3.43 6.14 11.91
CA TYR A 171 -2.74 6.52 10.69
C TYR A 171 -1.54 7.42 11.00
N LEU A 172 -0.64 7.56 10.04
CA LEU A 172 0.53 8.43 10.17
C LEU A 172 0.18 9.88 9.75
N PRO A 173 0.31 10.89 10.63
CA PRO A 173 0.23 12.29 10.24
C PRO A 173 1.34 12.66 9.25
N THR A 174 1.01 13.42 8.21
CA THR A 174 1.94 13.88 7.16
C THR A 174 1.36 15.11 6.46
N GLU A 175 2.12 15.70 5.54
CA GLU A 175 1.64 16.76 4.65
C GLU A 175 1.67 16.32 3.18
N ILE A 176 0.81 16.93 2.36
CA ILE A 176 0.97 17.05 0.91
C ILE A 176 1.61 18.43 0.67
N PRO A 177 2.89 18.52 0.25
CA PRO A 177 3.61 19.78 0.13
C PRO A 177 2.96 20.77 -0.84
N ALA A 178 3.12 22.07 -0.59
CA ALA A 178 2.74 23.16 -1.50
C ALA A 178 3.18 22.90 -2.95
N GLY A 179 2.27 23.10 -3.91
CA GLY A 179 2.53 22.92 -5.35
C GLY A 179 2.73 21.46 -5.78
N THR A 180 2.24 20.48 -5.02
CA THR A 180 2.21 19.07 -5.47
C THR A 180 1.21 18.89 -6.61
N TYR A 181 0.10 19.64 -6.59
CA TYR A 181 -0.91 19.66 -7.66
C TYR A 181 -1.17 21.08 -8.18
N PRO A 182 -1.56 21.28 -9.46
CA PRO A 182 -1.71 22.62 -10.06
C PRO A 182 -2.71 23.55 -9.35
N PHE A 183 -3.68 22.99 -8.64
CA PHE A 183 -4.73 23.73 -7.93
C PHE A 183 -4.43 23.98 -6.44
N GLN A 184 -3.24 23.59 -5.97
CA GLN A 184 -2.91 23.49 -4.55
C GLN A 184 -1.63 24.28 -4.24
N ASP A 185 -1.78 25.58 -3.99
CA ASP A 185 -0.68 26.52 -3.73
C ASP A 185 -0.04 26.36 -2.35
N GLU A 186 -0.82 25.96 -1.34
CA GLU A 186 -0.40 25.82 0.06
C GLU A 186 -0.32 24.33 0.46
N GLU A 187 0.55 24.00 1.42
CA GLU A 187 0.65 22.63 1.96
C GLU A 187 -0.64 22.22 2.69
N VAL A 188 -0.95 20.91 2.68
CA VAL A 188 -2.18 20.37 3.29
C VAL A 188 -1.82 19.25 4.25
N GLU A 189 -2.10 19.43 5.54
CA GLU A 189 -1.91 18.41 6.56
C GLU A 189 -2.97 17.31 6.41
N VAL A 190 -2.53 16.05 6.31
CA VAL A 190 -3.37 14.87 6.11
C VAL A 190 -2.85 13.67 6.92
N VAL A 191 -3.60 12.57 6.88
CA VAL A 191 -3.09 11.27 7.32
C VAL A 191 -2.68 10.39 6.13
N ALA A 192 -1.79 9.45 6.37
CA ALA A 192 -1.37 8.44 5.42
C ALA A 192 -1.38 7.03 6.01
N VAL A 193 -1.62 6.05 5.14
CA VAL A 193 -1.56 4.62 5.45
C VAL A 193 -0.32 3.97 4.84
N LYS A 194 0.23 2.94 5.47
CA LYS A 194 1.41 2.23 4.93
C LYS A 194 0.97 1.23 3.85
N ALA A 195 1.43 1.40 2.63
CA ALA A 195 1.38 0.34 1.62
C ALA A 195 2.46 -0.71 1.90
N VAL A 196 2.11 -1.99 1.71
CA VAL A 196 3.00 -3.12 1.88
C VAL A 196 2.89 -4.11 0.73
N LEU A 197 4.00 -4.75 0.38
CA LEU A 197 4.01 -5.89 -0.52
C LEU A 197 3.65 -7.13 0.28
N MET A 198 2.41 -7.59 0.16
CA MET A 198 1.91 -8.82 0.77
C MET A 198 2.36 -10.05 -0.03
N THR A 199 2.57 -11.16 0.65
CA THR A 199 2.78 -12.49 0.07
C THR A 199 2.10 -13.59 0.91
N TYR A 200 2.34 -14.86 0.59
CA TYR A 200 1.76 -16.01 1.27
C TYR A 200 2.82 -16.98 1.82
N ASP A 201 2.46 -17.71 2.87
CA ASP A 201 3.31 -18.71 3.54
C ASP A 201 3.42 -20.01 2.73
N TYR A 202 4.19 -19.96 1.63
CA TYR A 202 4.37 -21.07 0.72
C TYR A 202 5.31 -22.15 1.28
N ASN A 203 4.79 -23.06 2.13
CA ASN A 203 5.55 -24.24 2.61
C ASN A 203 6.06 -25.12 1.44
N PRO A 204 7.37 -25.17 1.11
CA PRO A 204 7.90 -25.87 -0.05
C PRO A 204 7.71 -27.38 -0.02
N ALA A 205 7.65 -27.97 1.18
CA ALA A 205 7.45 -29.41 1.35
C ALA A 205 6.00 -29.86 1.08
N ARG A 206 5.05 -28.93 0.93
CA ARG A 206 3.63 -29.25 0.76
C ARG A 206 3.33 -29.87 -0.61
N ASN A 207 3.81 -29.24 -1.68
CA ASN A 207 3.66 -29.68 -3.07
C ASN A 207 4.52 -28.80 -4.00
N ARG A 208 4.61 -29.19 -5.28
CA ARG A 208 5.35 -28.46 -6.30
C ARG A 208 4.90 -27.00 -6.46
N TYR A 209 3.61 -26.68 -6.42
CA TYR A 209 3.14 -25.30 -6.56
C TYR A 209 3.66 -24.40 -5.44
N HIS A 210 3.69 -24.89 -4.20
CA HIS A 210 4.29 -24.18 -3.08
C HIS A 210 5.81 -24.06 -3.21
N ALA A 211 6.52 -25.10 -3.66
CA ALA A 211 7.97 -25.03 -3.90
C ALA A 211 8.32 -23.99 -4.97
N ASP A 212 7.65 -24.07 -6.13
CA ASP A 212 7.85 -23.15 -7.27
C ASP A 212 7.46 -21.71 -6.88
N SER A 213 6.36 -21.51 -6.13
CA SER A 213 5.95 -20.18 -5.63
C SER A 213 6.91 -19.63 -4.57
N CYS A 214 7.40 -20.47 -3.65
CA CYS A 214 8.38 -20.05 -2.64
C CYS A 214 9.69 -19.63 -3.29
N LYS A 215 10.14 -20.35 -4.33
CA LYS A 215 11.29 -19.95 -5.13
C LYS A 215 11.04 -18.61 -5.82
N ALA A 216 9.91 -18.41 -6.49
CA ALA A 216 9.59 -17.13 -7.12
C ALA A 216 9.56 -15.96 -6.12
N VAL A 217 8.99 -16.18 -4.92
CA VAL A 217 9.02 -15.18 -3.84
C VAL A 217 10.45 -14.89 -3.39
N SER A 218 11.29 -15.91 -3.24
CA SER A 218 12.70 -15.76 -2.86
C SER A 218 13.50 -14.99 -3.92
N ASP A 219 13.35 -15.36 -5.20
CA ASP A 219 14.03 -14.73 -6.33
C ASP A 219 13.67 -13.24 -6.46
N VAL A 220 12.38 -12.90 -6.32
CA VAL A 220 11.91 -11.51 -6.35
C VAL A 220 12.36 -10.73 -5.12
N SER A 221 12.36 -11.35 -3.93
CA SER A 221 12.80 -10.69 -2.69
C SER A 221 14.29 -10.36 -2.73
N ASN A 222 15.11 -11.27 -3.27
CA ASN A 222 16.52 -11.00 -3.52
C ASN A 222 16.72 -9.83 -4.48
N LEU A 223 15.97 -9.80 -5.60
CA LEU A 223 16.05 -8.73 -6.59
C LEU A 223 15.59 -7.37 -6.06
N ILE A 224 14.58 -7.30 -5.20
CA ILE A 224 14.14 -6.04 -4.58
C ILE A 224 15.24 -5.50 -3.67
N LEU A 225 15.85 -6.34 -2.84
CA LEU A 225 16.96 -5.96 -1.96
C LEU A 225 18.19 -5.50 -2.75
N THR A 226 18.67 -6.32 -3.70
CA THR A 226 19.95 -6.07 -4.38
C THR A 226 19.86 -4.97 -5.44
N GLN A 227 18.67 -4.66 -5.95
CA GLN A 227 18.41 -3.54 -6.84
C GLN A 227 17.79 -2.33 -6.10
N PHE A 228 17.79 -2.29 -4.77
CA PHE A 228 17.08 -1.26 -4.01
C PHE A 228 17.52 0.16 -4.38
N ASP A 229 18.82 0.43 -4.51
CA ASP A 229 19.32 1.74 -4.97
C ASP A 229 18.89 2.06 -6.40
N THR A 230 18.77 1.05 -7.28
CA THR A 230 18.24 1.25 -8.64
C THR A 230 16.76 1.64 -8.59
N LEU A 231 15.98 1.05 -7.67
CA LEU A 231 14.58 1.39 -7.45
C LEU A 231 14.42 2.80 -6.85
N ARG A 232 15.27 3.20 -5.89
CA ARG A 232 15.31 4.57 -5.34
C ARG A 232 15.67 5.62 -6.39
N ALA A 233 16.61 5.30 -7.28
CA ALA A 233 17.11 6.25 -8.29
C ALA A 233 16.26 6.33 -9.56
N ASN A 234 15.61 5.24 -9.99
CA ASN A 234 14.93 5.15 -11.29
C ASN A 234 13.48 4.64 -11.23
N GLY A 235 12.99 4.24 -10.04
CA GLY A 235 11.61 3.84 -9.83
C GLY A 235 10.69 5.03 -9.58
N HIS A 236 9.45 4.73 -9.16
CA HIS A 236 8.51 5.74 -8.66
C HIS A 236 9.14 6.58 -7.54
N PRO A 237 8.94 7.92 -7.48
CA PRO A 237 9.59 8.78 -6.48
C PRO A 237 9.43 8.32 -5.02
N LYS A 238 8.30 7.68 -4.70
CA LYS A 238 8.04 7.07 -3.39
C LYS A 238 9.09 6.04 -2.94
N TRP A 239 9.82 5.37 -3.84
CA TRP A 239 10.93 4.47 -3.46
C TRP A 239 12.00 5.17 -2.62
N GLN A 240 12.19 6.48 -2.79
CA GLN A 240 13.14 7.26 -1.99
C GLN A 240 12.77 7.30 -0.50
N ARG A 241 11.47 7.15 -0.17
CA ARG A 241 10.88 7.14 1.18
C ARG A 241 10.58 5.73 1.72
N VAL A 242 10.96 4.65 1.02
CA VAL A 242 10.79 3.28 1.53
C VAL A 242 11.90 3.01 2.55
N ASP A 243 11.54 2.76 3.80
CA ASP A 243 12.40 2.06 4.75
C ASP A 243 11.94 0.61 4.87
N LEU A 244 12.78 -0.32 4.44
CA LEU A 244 12.49 -1.75 4.51
C LEU A 244 12.30 -2.22 5.97
N ASN A 245 12.80 -1.51 6.97
CA ASN A 245 12.66 -1.89 8.39
C ASN A 245 11.27 -1.60 9.00
N GLU A 246 10.42 -0.80 8.35
CA GLU A 246 9.10 -0.35 8.84
C GLU A 246 7.98 -1.39 8.62
N ILE A 247 8.22 -2.64 9.04
CA ILE A 247 7.21 -3.70 8.99
C ILE A 247 6.03 -3.32 9.91
N PRO A 248 4.76 -3.38 9.46
CA PRO A 248 3.62 -3.14 10.33
C PRO A 248 3.57 -4.08 11.55
N PRO A 249 3.14 -3.59 12.73
CA PRO A 249 2.94 -4.42 13.91
C PRO A 249 2.02 -5.62 13.64
N GLY A 250 2.24 -6.72 14.37
CA GLY A 250 1.39 -7.91 14.28
C GLY A 250 1.56 -8.78 13.03
N TRP A 251 2.47 -8.44 12.11
CA TRP A 251 2.68 -9.18 10.87
C TRP A 251 4.08 -9.79 10.71
N ASP A 252 4.12 -11.06 10.31
CA ASP A 252 5.36 -11.80 10.05
C ASP A 252 5.87 -11.59 8.60
N ILE A 253 7.19 -11.45 8.45
CA ILE A 253 7.86 -11.58 7.15
C ILE A 253 7.77 -13.03 6.66
N GLY A 254 7.46 -13.21 5.37
CA GLY A 254 7.29 -14.52 4.77
C GLY A 254 8.57 -15.37 4.82
N THR A 255 8.42 -16.65 5.16
CA THR A 255 9.54 -17.61 5.22
C THR A 255 10.38 -17.62 3.94
N CYS A 256 9.73 -17.58 2.78
CA CYS A 256 10.37 -17.53 1.46
C CYS A 256 11.06 -16.19 1.17
N VAL A 257 10.59 -15.10 1.76
CA VAL A 257 11.22 -13.77 1.66
C VAL A 257 12.55 -13.81 2.40
N ASN A 258 12.55 -14.31 3.65
CA ASN A 258 13.76 -14.51 4.44
C ASN A 258 14.80 -15.42 3.75
N VAL A 259 14.36 -16.43 2.98
CA VAL A 259 15.24 -17.24 2.12
C VAL A 259 15.87 -16.42 1.00
N GLY A 260 15.08 -15.59 0.29
CA GLY A 260 15.59 -14.67 -0.74
C GLY A 260 16.56 -13.60 -0.21
N LEU A 261 16.38 -13.19 1.05
CA LEU A 261 17.25 -12.26 1.77
C LEU A 261 18.48 -12.95 2.41
N ALA A 262 18.82 -14.19 2.03
CA ALA A 262 20.06 -14.83 2.44
C ALA A 262 21.28 -14.26 1.68
N PRO A 263 22.45 -14.03 2.33
CA PRO A 263 23.63 -13.44 1.66
C PRO A 263 24.15 -14.29 0.50
N ASN A 264 23.84 -15.58 0.53
CA ASN A 264 24.20 -16.58 -0.49
C ASN A 264 23.00 -17.08 -1.28
N TYR A 265 21.92 -16.31 -1.37
CA TYR A 265 20.77 -16.72 -2.16
C TYR A 265 21.20 -16.88 -3.64
N PRO A 266 21.14 -18.10 -4.20
CA PRO A 266 21.80 -18.39 -5.47
C PRO A 266 20.93 -17.98 -6.66
N LEU A 267 20.79 -16.66 -6.85
CA LEU A 267 20.05 -16.10 -7.97
C LEU A 267 20.90 -16.12 -9.26
N ALA A 268 20.54 -17.01 -10.18
CA ALA A 268 21.23 -17.13 -11.47
C ALA A 268 20.88 -15.98 -12.43
N CYS A 269 21.59 -14.85 -12.31
CA CYS A 269 21.52 -13.74 -13.25
C CYS A 269 22.57 -13.86 -14.38
N SER A 270 22.21 -13.45 -15.60
CA SER A 270 23.08 -13.46 -16.79
C SER A 270 24.11 -12.31 -16.84
N ARG A 271 24.35 -11.67 -15.69
CA ARG A 271 25.46 -10.76 -15.41
C ARG A 271 25.90 -10.98 -13.96
N PRO A 272 27.21 -10.97 -13.65
CA PRO A 272 27.67 -11.17 -12.29
C PRO A 272 27.25 -9.99 -11.40
N MET A 273 26.72 -10.32 -10.23
CA MET A 273 26.47 -9.43 -9.12
C MET A 273 27.43 -9.91 -8.02
N GLU A 274 28.37 -9.06 -7.59
CA GLU A 274 29.30 -9.42 -6.52
C GLU A 274 28.65 -9.20 -5.17
N THR A 275 28.61 -10.24 -4.34
CA THR A 275 28.21 -10.19 -2.92
C THR A 275 29.12 -11.11 -2.10
N GLU A 276 29.63 -10.61 -0.97
CA GLU A 276 30.32 -11.40 0.06
C GLU A 276 29.37 -11.80 1.21
N MET A 277 29.85 -12.60 2.18
CA MET A 277 29.01 -13.43 3.05
C MET A 277 29.24 -13.23 4.56
N GLY A 278 28.15 -13.30 5.35
CA GLY A 278 28.16 -13.52 6.81
C GLY A 278 27.02 -14.47 7.29
N PRO A 279 27.14 -15.18 8.44
CA PRO A 279 26.20 -16.23 8.87
C PRO A 279 25.00 -15.78 9.75
N GLU A 280 24.07 -16.71 10.04
CA GLU A 280 22.73 -16.49 10.68
C GLU A 280 22.77 -16.59 12.24
N ASN A 281 21.73 -16.33 13.06
CA ASN A 281 20.24 -16.37 12.97
C ASN A 281 19.64 -15.47 14.11
N PRO A 282 18.32 -15.26 14.41
CA PRO A 282 17.03 -15.64 13.77
C PRO A 282 15.99 -14.50 13.48
N ALA A 283 15.06 -14.77 12.56
CA ALA A 283 13.73 -14.15 12.36
C ALA A 283 13.59 -12.62 12.13
N ASN A 284 13.78 -11.75 13.13
CA ASN A 284 13.55 -10.30 12.98
C ASN A 284 14.81 -9.43 13.12
N SER A 285 15.83 -9.92 13.84
CA SER A 285 17.14 -9.25 13.91
C SER A 285 17.91 -9.38 12.61
N ILE A 286 17.83 -10.54 11.95
CA ILE A 286 18.47 -10.80 10.64
C ILE A 286 17.99 -9.80 9.60
N TYR A 287 16.66 -9.64 9.49
CA TYR A 287 16.03 -8.79 8.49
C TYR A 287 16.59 -7.36 8.57
N ARG A 288 16.55 -6.77 9.78
CA ARG A 288 17.09 -5.44 10.05
C ARG A 288 18.60 -5.35 9.85
N ALA A 289 19.36 -6.33 10.33
CA ALA A 289 20.81 -6.37 10.16
C ALA A 289 21.25 -6.44 8.69
N ARG A 290 20.57 -7.25 7.86
CA ARG A 290 20.90 -7.41 6.43
C ARG A 290 20.45 -6.24 5.57
N ILE A 291 19.34 -5.58 5.93
CA ILE A 291 18.99 -4.29 5.34
C ILE A 291 20.12 -3.31 5.61
N CYS A 292 20.53 -3.13 6.87
CA CYS A 292 21.64 -2.23 7.22
C CYS A 292 22.98 -2.58 6.55
N GLU A 293 23.29 -3.88 6.40
CA GLU A 293 24.50 -4.35 5.69
C GLU A 293 24.45 -4.05 4.18
N THR A 294 23.27 -4.08 3.57
CA THR A 294 23.11 -3.92 2.11
C THR A 294 22.90 -2.47 1.68
N ILE A 295 22.10 -1.69 2.41
CA ILE A 295 21.67 -0.33 2.02
C ILE A 295 22.26 0.79 2.89
N GLY A 296 23.03 0.43 3.93
CA GLY A 296 23.70 1.38 4.83
C GLY A 296 22.79 1.98 5.89
N CYS A 297 22.92 1.48 7.12
CA CYS A 297 22.57 2.20 8.35
C CYS A 297 23.85 2.71 9.03
#